data_AF-A0A227J5N2-F1
#
_entry.id   AF-A0A227J5N2-F1
#
_cell.length_a   1.000
_cell.length_b   1.000
_cell.length_c   1.000
_cell.angle_alpha   90.00
_cell.angle_beta   90.00
_cell.angle_gamma   90.00
#
_symmetry.space_group_name_H-M   'P 1'
#
loop_
_entity.id
_entity.type
_entity.pdbx_description
1 polymer ?
#
loop_
_entity_poly.entity_id
_entity_poly.type
_entity_poly.pdbx_seq_one_letter_code
_entity_poly.pdbx_strand_id
1 'polypeptide(L)'
;GLFTIEYLLRLYCSPKPVAYAKSFYGIVDLLAIIPTYLVLFFPSASFMGVIRALRVMRIFRILKLVRYLQESNILLRSLLMARRKIFIFFTTVAILVTIFGSLIFIVEGPENGFTSIPK
;
A
#
# COMPACT_ATOMS: atom_id res chain seq x y z
N GLY A 1 -5.72 19.52 -10.26
CA GLY A 1 -7.05 19.00 -9.88
C GLY A 1 -6.94 18.00 -8.76
N LEU A 2 -6.71 16.72 -9.08
CA LEU A 2 -6.69 15.60 -8.13
C LEU A 2 -5.82 15.83 -6.88
N PHE A 3 -4.57 16.28 -7.04
CA PHE A 3 -3.66 16.51 -5.91
C PHE A 3 -4.18 17.58 -4.92
N THR A 4 -4.84 18.61 -5.44
CA THR A 4 -5.42 19.67 -4.60
C THR A 4 -6.63 19.15 -3.82
N ILE A 5 -7.50 18.38 -4.49
CA ILE A 5 -8.69 17.80 -3.85
C ILE A 5 -8.25 16.83 -2.74
N GLU A 6 -7.24 16.00 -3.01
CA GLU A 6 -6.67 15.08 -2.02
C GLU A 6 -6.08 15.83 -0.81
N TYR A 7 -5.37 16.94 -1.03
CA TYR A 7 -4.84 17.77 0.05
C TYR A 7 -5.96 18.44 0.87
N LEU A 8 -6.98 18.99 0.21
CA LEU A 8 -8.13 19.61 0.88
C LEU A 8 -8.95 18.61 1.67
N LEU A 9 -9.22 17.42 1.11
CA LEU A 9 -9.91 16.34 1.82
C LEU A 9 -9.13 15.88 3.05
N ARG A 10 -7.80 15.76 2.96
CA ARG A 10 -6.97 15.44 4.13
C ARG A 10 -6.97 16.53 5.17
N LEU A 11 -6.93 17.79 4.75
CA LEU A 11 -7.01 18.93 5.66
C LEU A 11 -8.36 18.95 6.39
N TYR A 12 -9.45 18.68 5.68
CA TYR A 12 -10.81 18.65 6.24
C TYR A 12 -11.04 17.46 7.18
N CYS A 13 -10.58 16.26 6.81
CA CYS A 13 -10.72 15.07 7.64
C CYS A 13 -9.72 15.01 8.81
N SER A 14 -8.69 15.88 8.84
CA SER A 14 -7.71 15.88 9.92
C SER A 14 -8.27 16.55 11.18
N PRO A 15 -8.12 15.95 12.38
CA PRO A 15 -8.59 16.53 13.64
C PRO A 15 -8.00 17.92 13.95
N LYS A 16 -6.81 18.23 13.39
CA LYS A 16 -6.09 19.49 13.59
C LYS A 16 -5.52 19.99 12.26
N PRO A 17 -6.31 20.68 11.43
CA PRO A 17 -5.92 21.06 10.06
C PRO A 17 -4.63 21.89 10.02
N VAL A 18 -4.48 22.86 10.93
CA VAL A 18 -3.29 23.73 10.99
C VAL A 18 -2.03 22.94 11.38
N ALA A 19 -2.16 21.96 12.27
CA ALA A 19 -1.05 21.09 12.63
C ALA A 19 -0.66 20.15 11.48
N TYR A 20 -1.64 19.67 10.71
CA TYR A 20 -1.40 18.87 9.51
C TYR A 20 -0.68 19.68 8.43
N ALA A 21 -1.14 20.91 8.14
CA ALA A 21 -0.52 21.77 7.13
C ALA A 21 0.95 22.10 7.44
N LYS A 22 1.31 22.22 8.73
CA LYS A 22 2.70 22.42 9.19
C LYS A 22 3.49 21.13 9.39
N SER A 23 2.86 19.96 9.31
CA SER A 23 3.55 18.68 9.42
C SER A 23 4.45 18.45 8.21
N PHE A 24 5.47 17.60 8.37
CA PHE A 24 6.36 17.20 7.26
C PHE A 24 5.55 16.72 6.04
N TYR A 25 4.53 15.91 6.26
CA TYR A 25 3.67 15.37 5.20
C TYR A 25 2.77 16.44 4.55
N GLY A 26 2.26 17.40 5.32
CA GLY A 26 1.47 18.51 4.79
C GLY A 26 2.31 19.47 3.94
N ILE A 27 3.56 19.72 4.34
CA ILE A 27 4.53 20.51 3.58
C ILE A 27 4.88 19.81 2.25
N VAL A 28 5.13 18.49 2.30
CA VAL A 28 5.41 17.69 1.10
C VAL A 28 4.23 17.71 0.12
N ASP A 29 2.99 17.57 0.60
CA ASP A 29 1.81 17.65 -0.26
C ASP A 29 1.63 19.06 -0.86
N LEU A 30 1.88 20.11 -0.09
CA LEU A 30 1.83 21.49 -0.57
C LEU A 30 2.87 21.74 -1.68
N LEU A 31 4.13 21.31 -1.46
CA LEU A 31 5.21 21.41 -2.43
C LEU A 31 4.94 20.63 -3.73
N ALA A 32 4.21 19.52 -3.67
CA ALA A 32 3.82 18.77 -4.86
C ALA A 32 2.79 19.52 -5.73
N ILE A 33 2.00 20.41 -5.12
CA ILE A 33 0.89 21.14 -5.73
C ILE A 33 1.33 22.50 -6.28
N ILE A 34 2.21 23.21 -5.55
CA ILE A 34 2.72 24.56 -5.86
C ILE A 34 3.14 24.77 -7.33
N PRO A 35 3.95 23.90 -7.96
CA PRO A 35 4.41 24.10 -9.33
C PRO A 35 3.26 24.17 -10.34
N THR A 36 2.12 23.53 -10.02
CA THR A 36 0.93 23.49 -10.88
C THR A 36 0.19 24.82 -10.87
N TYR A 37 0.06 25.43 -9.68
CA TYR A 37 -0.65 26.70 -9.51
C TYR A 37 0.19 27.89 -9.96
N LEU A 38 1.50 27.87 -9.70
CA LEU A 38 2.40 28.96 -10.14
C LEU A 38 2.40 29.13 -11.66
N VAL A 39 2.36 28.04 -12.43
CA VAL A 39 2.28 28.10 -13.91
C VAL A 39 0.94 28.69 -14.39
N LEU A 40 -0.14 28.53 -13.60
CA LEU A 40 -1.48 28.99 -13.95
C LEU A 40 -1.67 30.49 -13.64
N PHE A 41 -1.09 30.98 -12.55
CA PHE A 41 -1.18 32.39 -12.14
C PHE A 41 -0.13 33.31 -12.78
N PHE A 42 1.03 32.79 -13.16
CA PHE A 42 2.11 33.57 -13.79
C PHE A 42 2.45 33.04 -15.19
N PRO A 43 1.52 33.12 -16.16
CA PRO A 43 1.85 32.80 -17.54
C PRO A 43 2.94 33.75 -18.07
N SER A 44 2.89 35.05 -17.76
CA SER A 44 3.61 36.12 -18.48
C SER A 44 5.03 36.49 -18.01
N ALA A 45 5.59 35.85 -16.97
CA ALA A 45 6.90 36.23 -16.42
C ALA A 45 8.05 35.58 -17.22
N SER A 46 8.80 36.37 -18.00
CA SER A 46 10.04 35.99 -18.74
C SER A 46 10.16 34.49 -18.99
N PHE A 47 9.32 34.03 -19.92
CA PHE A 47 8.74 32.69 -20.05
C PHE A 47 9.71 31.51 -19.99
N MET A 48 10.98 31.66 -20.33
CA MET A 48 11.86 30.51 -20.50
C MET A 48 12.54 30.05 -19.21
N GLY A 49 13.09 30.99 -18.43
CA GLY A 49 13.87 30.67 -17.23
C GLY A 49 13.00 30.22 -16.06
N VAL A 50 11.92 30.96 -15.79
CA VAL A 50 10.99 30.67 -14.69
C VAL A 50 10.25 29.37 -14.94
N ILE A 51 9.78 29.11 -16.16
CA ILE A 51 9.11 27.85 -16.49
C ILE A 51 10.07 26.66 -16.36
N ARG A 52 11.35 26.81 -16.75
CA ARG A 52 12.37 25.77 -16.56
C ARG A 52 12.59 25.49 -15.07
N ALA A 53 12.74 26.53 -14.25
CA ALA A 53 12.86 26.38 -12.80
C ALA A 53 11.62 25.70 -12.18
N LEU A 54 10.41 26.12 -12.57
CA LEU A 54 9.15 25.52 -12.10
C LEU A 54 8.99 24.05 -12.55
N ARG A 55 9.56 23.65 -13.68
CA ARG A 55 9.62 22.23 -14.09
C ARG A 55 10.55 21.42 -13.20
N VAL A 56 11.71 21.95 -12.81
CA VAL A 56 12.63 21.28 -11.87
C VAL A 56 11.96 21.08 -10.50
N MET A 57 11.22 22.08 -10.02
CA MET A 57 10.42 21.98 -8.78
C MET A 57 9.42 20.81 -8.78
N ARG A 58 9.03 20.26 -9.95
CA ARG A 58 8.15 19.08 -9.98
C ARG A 58 8.81 17.82 -9.38
N ILE A 59 10.14 17.79 -9.19
CA ILE A 59 10.84 16.70 -8.50
C ILE A 59 10.30 16.48 -7.08
N PHE A 60 9.77 17.51 -6.43
CA PHE A 60 9.13 17.38 -5.12
C PHE A 60 7.93 16.44 -5.13
N ARG A 61 7.27 16.24 -6.28
CA ARG A 61 6.20 15.24 -6.40
C ARG A 61 6.69 13.83 -6.11
N ILE A 62 7.97 13.52 -6.32
CA ILE A 62 8.57 12.21 -6.03
C ILE A 62 8.60 11.94 -4.51
N LEU A 63 8.67 12.98 -3.67
CA LEU A 63 8.61 12.84 -2.21
C LEU A 63 7.26 12.24 -1.75
N LYS A 64 6.21 12.42 -2.55
CA LYS A 64 4.91 11.78 -2.31
C LYS A 64 4.99 10.26 -2.41
N LEU A 65 5.82 9.74 -3.34
CA LEU A 65 6.06 8.31 -3.52
C LEU A 65 6.67 7.68 -2.27
N VAL A 66 7.59 8.39 -1.61
CA VAL A 66 8.21 7.92 -0.35
C VAL A 66 7.16 7.65 0.72
N ARG A 67 6.12 8.49 0.84
CA ARG A 67 5.00 8.23 1.76
C ARG A 67 4.18 7.01 1.34
N TYR A 68 3.85 6.87 0.05
CA TYR A 68 3.13 5.68 -0.43
C TYR A 68 3.90 4.39 -0.13
N LEU A 69 5.24 4.43 -0.19
CA LEU A 69 6.11 3.32 0.17
C LEU A 69 6.12 3.06 1.69
N GLN A 70 6.05 4.10 2.52
CA GLN A 70 5.94 3.95 3.98
C GLN A 70 4.60 3.33 4.40
N GLU A 71 3.49 3.78 3.84
CA GLU A 71 2.15 3.22 4.12
C GLU A 71 2.07 1.75 3.63
N SER A 72 2.58 1.45 2.43
CA SER A 72 2.64 0.08 1.89
C SER A 72 3.48 -0.87 2.76
N ASN A 73 4.52 -0.35 3.41
CA ASN A 73 5.34 -1.13 4.34
C ASN A 73 4.55 -1.63 5.55
N ILE A 74 3.49 -0.93 5.97
CA ILE A 74 2.65 -1.36 7.10
C ILE A 74 1.90 -2.64 6.72
N LEU A 75 1.26 -2.67 5.56
CA LEU A 75 0.57 -3.86 5.05
C LEU A 75 1.53 -5.06 4.91
N LEU A 76 2.70 -4.83 4.34
CA LEU A 76 3.71 -5.87 4.18
C LEU A 76 4.19 -6.39 5.55
N ARG A 77 4.43 -5.50 6.51
CA ARG A 77 4.78 -5.88 7.89
C ARG A 77 3.68 -6.67 8.56
N SER A 78 2.41 -6.27 8.42
CA SER A 78 1.27 -7.00 8.96
C SER A 78 1.16 -8.42 8.39
N LEU A 79 1.37 -8.58 7.08
CA LEU A 79 1.42 -9.91 6.45
C LEU A 79 2.59 -10.75 6.96
N LEU A 80 3.77 -10.16 7.06
CA LEU A 80 4.96 -10.84 7.60
C LEU A 80 4.77 -11.24 9.08
N MET A 81 4.04 -10.44 9.87
CA MET A 81 3.68 -10.81 11.24
C MET A 81 2.65 -11.96 11.27
N ALA A 82 1.71 -11.99 10.31
CA ALA A 82 0.73 -13.07 10.18
C ALA A 82 1.33 -14.40 9.66
N ARG A 83 2.49 -14.37 9.00
CA ARG A 83 3.12 -15.55 8.36
C ARG A 83 3.20 -16.78 9.26
N ARG A 84 3.54 -16.59 10.55
CA ARG A 84 3.69 -17.70 11.51
C ARG A 84 2.34 -18.34 11.82
N LYS A 85 1.29 -17.53 11.98
CA LYS A 85 -0.07 -18.03 12.22
C LYS A 85 -0.60 -18.79 11.00
N ILE A 86 -0.36 -18.25 9.81
CA ILE A 86 -0.72 -18.89 8.53
C ILE A 86 -0.03 -20.25 8.40
N PHE A 87 1.27 -20.31 8.65
CA PHE A 87 2.04 -21.56 8.57
C PHE A 87 1.51 -22.63 9.54
N ILE A 88 1.25 -22.27 10.80
CA ILE A 88 0.70 -23.21 11.79
C ILE A 88 -0.66 -23.74 11.34
N PHE A 89 -1.55 -22.87 10.85
CA PHE A 89 -2.87 -23.26 10.35
C PHE A 89 -2.78 -24.31 9.23
N PHE A 90 -1.95 -24.07 8.22
CA PHE A 90 -1.78 -25.03 7.12
C PHE A 90 -1.18 -26.36 7.58
N THR A 91 -0.21 -26.34 8.50
CA THR A 91 0.37 -27.57 9.06
C THR A 91 -0.67 -28.39 9.83
N THR A 92 -1.51 -27.74 10.63
CA THR A 92 -2.60 -28.43 11.34
C THR A 92 -3.60 -29.05 10.37
N VAL A 93 -3.99 -28.32 9.31
CA VAL A 93 -4.88 -28.86 8.28
C VAL A 93 -4.25 -30.07 7.58
N ALA A 94 -2.96 -30.00 7.22
CA ALA A 94 -2.27 -31.11 6.58
C ALA A 94 -2.26 -32.37 7.47
N ILE A 95 -1.95 -32.22 8.76
CA ILE A 95 -1.99 -33.34 9.73
C ILE A 95 -3.39 -33.95 9.80
N LEU A 96 -4.44 -33.11 9.90
CA LEU A 96 -5.81 -33.58 9.96
C LEU A 96 -6.21 -34.34 8.69
N VAL A 97 -5.87 -33.81 7.51
CA VAL A 97 -6.16 -34.48 6.23
C VAL A 97 -5.43 -35.82 6.14
N THR A 98 -4.18 -35.91 6.60
CA THR A 98 -3.45 -37.20 6.64
C THR A 98 -4.10 -38.20 7.59
N ILE A 99 -4.53 -37.77 8.78
CA ILE A 99 -5.21 -38.65 9.75
C ILE A 99 -6.54 -39.14 9.17
N PHE A 100 -7.41 -38.24 8.71
CA PHE A 100 -8.70 -38.60 8.15
C PHE A 100 -8.57 -39.44 6.88
N GLY A 101 -7.62 -39.12 5.99
CA GLY A 101 -7.32 -39.92 4.81
C GLY A 101 -6.87 -41.34 5.17
N SER A 102 -6.03 -41.48 6.20
CA SER A 102 -5.60 -42.81 6.70
C SER A 102 -6.76 -43.58 7.34
N LEU A 103 -7.64 -42.91 8.07
CA LEU A 103 -8.82 -43.53 8.68
C LEU A 103 -9.80 -44.03 7.62
N ILE A 104 -10.10 -43.22 6.60
CA ILE A 104 -10.99 -43.61 5.50
C ILE A 104 -10.42 -44.84 4.78
N PHE A 105 -9.13 -44.83 4.48
CA PHE A 105 -8.45 -45.97 3.86
C PHE A 105 -8.59 -47.27 4.67
N ILE A 106 -8.52 -47.19 6.00
CA ILE A 106 -8.70 -48.36 6.88
C ILE A 106 -10.16 -48.82 6.95
N VAL A 107 -11.11 -47.87 7.02
CA VAL A 107 -12.55 -48.17 7.19
C VAL A 107 -13.18 -48.71 5.90
N GLU A 108 -12.83 -48.17 4.73
CA GLU A 108 -13.40 -48.60 3.44
C GLU A 108 -12.77 -49.88 2.88
N GLY A 109 -11.59 -50.27 3.38
CA GLY A 109 -10.90 -51.48 2.99
C GLY A 109 -10.47 -51.53 1.51
N PRO A 110 -9.54 -52.44 1.14
CA PRO A 110 -9.01 -52.54 -0.23
C PRO A 110 -10.02 -53.00 -1.31
N GLU A 111 -11.25 -53.34 -0.96
CA GLU A 111 -12.27 -53.81 -1.93
C GLU A 111 -13.03 -52.69 -2.66
N ASN A 112 -12.91 -51.42 -2.24
CA ASN A 112 -13.61 -50.29 -2.87
C ASN A 112 -12.72 -49.34 -3.71
N GLY A 113 -11.49 -49.74 -4.05
CA GLY A 113 -10.70 -49.08 -5.10
C GLY A 113 -9.71 -47.99 -4.67
N PHE A 114 -9.47 -47.77 -3.37
CA PHE A 114 -8.39 -46.89 -2.90
C PHE A 114 -7.16 -47.73 -2.52
N THR A 115 -6.14 -47.71 -3.38
CA THR A 115 -4.95 -48.57 -3.25
C THR A 115 -3.70 -47.87 -2.69
N SER A 116 -3.73 -46.55 -2.41
CA SER A 116 -2.57 -45.86 -1.82
C SER A 116 -2.90 -44.45 -1.30
N ILE A 117 -2.33 -44.08 -0.13
CA ILE A 117 -2.51 -42.78 0.53
C ILE A 117 -1.90 -41.58 -0.24
N PRO A 118 -0.83 -41.72 -1.05
CA PRO A 118 -0.41 -40.68 -1.99
C PRO A 118 -0.87 -41.05 -3.42
N LYS A 119 -2.13 -40.77 -3.73
CA LYS A 119 -2.64 -40.47 -5.07
C LYS A 119 -3.83 -39.52 -4.96
#